data_AF-A0A317H2Y8-F1
#
_entry.id   AF-A0A317H2Y8-F1
#
_cell.length_a   1.000
_cell.length_b   1.000
_cell.length_c   1.000
_cell.angle_alpha   90.00
_cell.angle_beta   90.00
_cell.angle_gamma   90.00
#
_symmetry.space_group_name_H-M   'P 1'
#
loop_
_entity.id
_entity.type
_entity.pdbx_description
1 polymer ?
#
loop_
_entity_poly.entity_id
_entity_poly.type
_entity_poly.pdbx_seq_one_letter_code
_entity_poly.pdbx_strand_id
1 'polypeptide(L)' 'MRAHGAILMISCYELGHQPLNLASPLAALQQAGFAPVGVDTSVDALEDEVVRAARLVAISVPMHTALRLG' A
#
# COMPACT_ATOMS: atom_id res chain seq x y z
N MET A 1 13.70 -8.11 5.17
CA MET A 1 12.48 -7.27 5.20
C MET A 1 11.72 -7.39 6.53
N ARG A 2 12.38 -7.73 7.65
CA ARG A 2 11.74 -7.84 8.98
C ARG A 2 11.90 -6.57 9.84
N ALA A 3 12.70 -5.61 9.38
CA ALA A 3 12.75 -4.27 9.95
C ALA A 3 11.48 -3.49 9.55
N HIS A 4 10.98 -2.67 10.46
CA HIS A 4 9.79 -1.84 10.22
C HIS A 4 9.99 -0.93 9.01
N GLY A 5 8.95 -0.78 8.18
CA GLY A 5 9.01 0.07 6.98
C GLY A 5 9.76 -0.52 5.79
N ALA A 6 10.37 -1.72 5.91
CA ALA A 6 11.10 -2.33 4.81
C ALA A 6 10.21 -2.75 3.62
N ILE A 7 8.90 -2.87 3.84
CA ILE A 7 7.89 -3.09 2.80
C ILE A 7 6.87 -1.97 2.91
N LEU A 8 6.75 -1.15 1.86
CA LEU A 8 5.75 -0.11 1.76
C LEU A 8 4.63 -0.58 0.84
N MET A 9 3.39 -0.50 1.30
CA MET A 9 2.19 -0.79 0.55
C MET A 9 1.37 0.49 0.37
N ILE A 10 1.12 0.87 -0.88
CA ILE A 10 0.43 2.10 -1.23
C ILE A 10 -0.94 1.76 -1.79
N SER A 11 -2.00 2.36 -1.23
CA SER A 11 -3.32 2.42 -1.83
C SER A 11 -3.46 3.77 -2.51
N CYS A 12 -3.70 3.78 -3.81
CA CYS A 12 -3.79 5.05 -4.53
C CYS A 12 -5.15 5.72 -4.36
N TYR A 13 -6.23 4.93 -4.32
CA TYR A 13 -7.60 5.40 -4.17
C TYR A 13 -8.57 4.21 -4.15
N GLU A 14 -9.53 4.21 -3.23
CA GLU A 14 -10.57 3.18 -3.10
C GLU A 14 -11.99 3.76 -3.30
N LEU A 15 -12.16 4.80 -4.12
CA LEU A 15 -13.47 5.46 -4.32
C LEU A 15 -14.12 6.00 -3.02
N GLY A 16 -13.31 6.31 -2.01
CA GLY A 16 -13.80 6.73 -0.69
C GLY A 16 -14.23 5.58 0.24
N HIS A 17 -13.96 4.33 -0.15
CA HIS A 17 -14.09 3.18 0.74
C HIS A 17 -12.86 3.03 1.65
N GLN A 18 -13.04 2.34 2.79
CA GLN A 18 -11.91 1.92 3.61
C GLN A 18 -10.94 1.08 2.78
N PRO A 19 -9.62 1.21 2.98
CA PRO A 19 -8.60 0.55 2.16
C PRO A 19 -8.51 -0.97 2.42
N LEU A 20 -9.60 -1.70 2.18
CA LEU A 20 -9.71 -3.15 2.37
C LEU A 20 -8.75 -3.90 1.45
N ASN A 21 -8.40 -3.33 0.29
CA ASN A 21 -7.50 -3.95 -0.67
C ASN A 21 -6.10 -4.16 -0.08
N LEU A 22 -5.67 -3.29 0.86
CA LEU A 22 -4.42 -3.46 1.57
C LEU A 22 -4.54 -4.34 2.82
N ALA A 23 -5.71 -4.45 3.43
CA ALA A 23 -5.88 -5.17 4.69
C ALA A 23 -5.45 -6.64 4.60
N SER A 24 -5.89 -7.36 3.56
CA SER A 24 -5.54 -8.77 3.38
C SER A 24 -4.06 -9.03 3.07
N PRO A 25 -3.38 -8.32 2.13
CA PRO A 25 -1.96 -8.53 1.90
C PRO A 25 -1.07 -8.03 3.05
N LEU A 26 -1.46 -6.96 3.75
CA LEU A 26 -0.75 -6.51 4.96
C LEU A 26 -0.77 -7.61 6.02
N ALA A 27 -1.94 -8.18 6.32
CA ALA A 27 -2.07 -9.25 7.28
C ALA A 27 -1.24 -10.48 6.87
N ALA A 28 -1.29 -10.88 5.59
CA ALA A 28 -0.51 -12.02 5.09
C ALA A 28 1.02 -11.82 5.29
N LEU A 29 1.52 -10.61 5.00
CA LEU A 29 2.93 -10.27 5.21
C LEU A 29 3.30 -10.24 6.70
N GLN A 30 2.43 -9.69 7.55
CA GLN A 30 2.63 -9.69 9.01
C GLN A 30 2.68 -11.12 9.57
N GLN A 31 1.79 -12.01 9.12
CA GLN A 31 1.79 -13.42 9.55
C GLN A 31 3.04 -14.20 9.10
N ALA A 32 3.64 -13.82 7.96
CA ALA A 32 4.94 -14.33 7.54
C ALA A 32 6.13 -13.72 8.32
N GLY A 33 5.86 -12.81 9.26
CA GLY A 33 6.82 -12.14 10.12
C GLY A 33 7.59 -11.01 9.44
N PHE A 34 7.02 -10.41 8.40
CA PHE A 34 7.48 -9.13 7.86
C PHE A 34 6.85 -7.98 8.63
N ALA A 35 7.41 -6.78 8.47
CA ALA A 35 6.91 -5.56 9.11
C ALA A 35 6.51 -4.52 8.04
N PRO A 36 5.42 -4.75 7.29
CA PRO A 36 4.98 -3.83 6.24
C PRO A 36 4.33 -2.57 6.84
N VAL A 37 4.39 -1.48 6.09
CA VAL A 37 3.68 -0.22 6.35
C VAL A 37 2.70 0.02 5.22
N GLY A 38 1.44 0.29 5.55
CA GLY A 38 0.39 0.66 4.60
C GLY A 38 0.15 2.16 4.63
N VAL A 39 0.05 2.79 3.45
CA VAL A 39 -0.30 4.20 3.29
C VAL A 39 -1.42 4.32 2.26
N ASP A 40 -2.49 5.02 2.60
CA ASP A 40 -3.54 5.40 1.65
C ASP A 40 -3.31 6.83 1.19
N THR A 41 -2.75 7.02 0.00
CA THR A 41 -2.41 8.35 -0.51
C THR A 41 -3.63 9.20 -0.89
N SER A 42 -4.84 8.63 -0.83
CA SER A 42 -6.06 9.41 -1.04
C SER A 42 -6.48 10.21 0.20
N VAL A 43 -5.99 9.84 1.38
CA VAL A 43 -6.34 10.48 2.66
C VAL A 43 -5.12 10.83 3.52
N ASP A 44 -4.01 10.11 3.38
CA ASP A 44 -2.76 10.32 4.10
C ASP A 44 -1.67 10.92 3.18
N ALA A 45 -0.78 11.72 3.76
CA ALA A 45 0.42 12.17 3.07
C ALA A 45 1.46 11.03 3.01
N LEU A 46 2.09 10.86 1.84
CA LEU A 46 3.22 9.94 1.71
C LEU A 46 4.49 10.63 2.20
N GLU A 47 4.93 10.31 3.41
CA GLU A 47 6.14 10.88 4.00
C GLU A 47 7.42 10.32 3.37
N ASP A 48 8.37 11.21 3.06
CA ASP A 48 9.67 10.86 2.48
C ASP A 48 10.42 9.80 3.29
N GLU A 49 10.33 9.83 4.62
CA GLU A 49 11.05 8.90 5.50
C GLU A 49 10.58 7.46 5.29
N VAL A 50 9.26 7.26 5.12
CA VAL A 50 8.66 5.96 4.84
C VAL A 50 9.12 5.43 3.49
N VAL A 51 9.23 6.31 2.49
CA VAL A 51 9.73 5.96 1.15
C VAL A 51 11.22 5.58 1.21
N ARG A 52 12.05 6.32 1.95
CA ARG A 52 13.50 6.04 2.08
C ARG A 52 13.77 4.73 2.82
N ALA A 53 12.95 4.38 3.81
CA ALA A 53 13.08 3.12 4.54
C ALA A 53 12.66 1.88 3.73
N ALA A 54 11.81 2.07 2.71
CA ALA A 54 11.26 0.98 1.91
C ALA A 54 12.32 0.30 1.04
N ARG A 55 12.38 -1.03 1.12
CA ARG A 55 13.19 -1.88 0.24
C ARG A 55 12.37 -2.54 -0.86
N LEU A 56 11.05 -2.59 -0.65
CA LEU A 56 10.05 -3.01 -1.62
C LEU A 56 8.87 -2.04 -1.51
N VAL A 57 8.36 -1.60 -2.65
CA VAL A 57 7.12 -0.82 -2.73
C VAL A 57 6.11 -1.61 -3.56
N ALA A 58 4.94 -1.89 -2.97
CA ALA A 58 3.81 -2.49 -3.63
C ALA A 58 2.70 -1.44 -3.77
N ILE A 59 2.15 -1.29 -4.98
CA ILE A 59 1.16 -0.25 -5.27
C ILE A 59 -0.14 -0.92 -5.70
N SER A 60 -1.21 -0.66 -4.96
CA SER A 60 -2.57 -1.05 -5.29
C SER A 60 -3.20 0.03 -6.18
N VAL A 61 -3.42 -0.33 -7.45
CA VAL A 61 -4.08 0.51 -8.45
C VAL A 61 -5.41 -0.12 -8.86
N PRO A 62 -6.46 -0.05 -8.02
CA PRO A 62 -7.73 -0.65 -8.37
C PRO A 62 -8.33 0.10 -9.57
N MET A 63 -8.47 -0.62 -10.67
CA MET A 63 -9.09 -0.11 -11.90
C MET A 63 -10.60 -0.26 -11.78
N HIS A 64 -11.29 0.70 -11.16
CA HIS A 64 -12.75 0.66 -11.03
C HIS A 64 -13.48 1.09 -12.32
N THR A 65 -12.76 1.73 -13.23
CA THR A 65 -13.23 2.05 -14.58
C THR A 65 -12.19 1.56 -15.57
N ALA A 66 -12.53 0.53 -16.34
CA ALA A 66 -11.75 0.17 -17.52
C ALA A 66 -11.86 1.31 -18.54
N LEU A 67 -10.97 2.31 -18.45
CA LEU A 67 -10.83 3.31 -19.48
C LEU A 67 -10.20 2.61 -20.70
N ARG A 68 -11.03 2.22 -21.66
CA ARG A 68 -10.56 1.98 -23.03
C ARG A 68 -10.20 3.34 -23.62
N LEU A 69 -8.91 3.66 -23.68
CA LEU A 69 -8.42 4.62 -24.65
C LEU A 69 -8.59 3.97 -26.03
N GLY A 70 -9.64 4.39 -26.73
CA GLY A 70 -9.81 4.21 -28.17
C GLY A 70 -9.42 5.49 -28.88
#